data_AF-A0A178F9B8-F1
#
_entry.id   AF-A0A178F9B8-F1
#
_cell.length_a   1.000
_cell.length_b   1.000
_cell.length_c   1.000
_cell.angle_alpha   90.00
_cell.angle_beta   90.00
_cell.angle_gamma   90.00
#
_symmetry.space_group_name_H-M   'P 1'
#
loop_
_entity.id
_entity.type
_entity.pdbx_description
1 polymer ?
#
loop_
_entity_poly.entity_id
_entity_poly.type
_entity_poly.pdbx_seq_one_letter_code
_entity_poly.pdbx_strand_id
1 'polypeptide(L)'
;MNNLNIQLLGWPGSKGKDDKLHRHVALLVFNPVDERGDLVHVRGTPGTFEAVCLEGYDPLTSNNLLYRKHICQVSKPQKEVRNICLYTPVNNRENGWNCQNFVGDMLNRLVDHGVITTADKDAAIDHMTDFILQGVDQDSYVDRKLFDKVAANNIPANLHGVLRQSAANQRTEAQRLAELTAITEYQALDTLKAKSEFSKEAFDKTSELLLKNAEYYTVWNYRRMILQSMFSEDSTQEGQPTDHTQQLIQQDLGFLVPLLQKNPKCYWIWNHRLWLLQQATERLSSAVSRKFWETELGLVGKMLNKDGRNFHGWGYRRAVIDALENIPDGPSESTGKEALKSMTQDELDYTMKMIGTNLSNFSAWHNRSRLILKVLDESAADDEKRKKTLDNELSLIHRALIDPYDQSIWFYHQYLMCVCDIELSSQTMAPNLTTKDRLQYLEQEIEAIEDILEDTNDCKWVYQALITYTLLAAKINKHVDDVQQQRISTWLSEVMRLDPLRKGRWDDLKESLATPDALISKH
;
A
#
# COMPACT_ATOMS: atom_id res chain seq x y z
N MET A 1 -5.83 31.95 37.44
CA MET A 1 -6.03 32.16 35.99
C MET A 1 -5.88 30.80 35.35
N ASN A 2 -6.97 30.19 34.88
CA ASN A 2 -6.91 28.88 34.22
C ASN A 2 -6.39 29.10 32.80
N ASN A 3 -5.08 29.09 32.63
CA ASN A 3 -4.47 29.11 31.30
C ASN A 3 -4.81 27.79 30.62
N LEU A 4 -5.62 27.86 29.57
CA LEU A 4 -5.96 26.70 28.75
C LEU A 4 -4.89 26.51 27.69
N ASN A 5 -4.63 25.26 27.33
CA ASN A 5 -3.75 24.93 26.23
C ASN A 5 -4.60 24.60 25.00
N ILE A 6 -4.29 25.22 23.86
CA ILE A 6 -4.75 24.72 22.57
C ILE A 6 -3.72 23.72 22.06
N GLN A 7 -4.19 22.53 21.67
CA GLN A 7 -3.34 21.46 21.16
C GLN A 7 -3.91 20.92 19.85
N LEU A 8 -3.02 20.61 18.90
CA LEU A 8 -3.34 19.89 17.68
C LEU A 8 -3.19 18.39 17.93
N LEU A 9 -4.22 17.62 17.60
CA LEU A 9 -4.21 16.17 17.70
C LEU A 9 -4.37 15.54 16.32
N GLY A 10 -3.72 14.40 16.11
CA GLY A 10 -3.74 13.66 14.85
C GLY A 10 -3.88 12.16 15.05
N TRP A 11 -4.71 11.53 14.21
CA TRP A 11 -5.02 10.09 14.19
C TRP A 11 -4.78 9.50 12.80
N PRO A 12 -4.61 8.17 12.70
CA PRO A 12 -4.70 7.50 11.41
C PRO A 12 -6.14 7.69 10.91
N GLY A 13 -6.34 8.24 9.72
CA GLY A 13 -7.67 8.28 9.12
C GLY A 13 -7.88 7.12 8.15
N SER A 14 -9.03 7.12 7.51
CA SER A 14 -9.47 6.09 6.58
C SER A 14 -8.96 6.34 5.17
N LYS A 15 -8.80 5.25 4.39
CA LYS A 15 -8.56 5.36 2.94
C LYS A 15 -9.72 6.09 2.27
N GLY A 16 -9.41 7.13 1.50
CA GLY A 16 -10.38 7.84 0.68
C GLY A 16 -10.71 7.08 -0.60
N LYS A 17 -11.64 7.62 -1.41
CA LYS A 17 -11.96 7.07 -2.75
C LYS A 17 -10.79 7.14 -3.74
N ASP A 18 -9.77 7.93 -3.42
CA ASP A 18 -8.50 8.06 -4.14
C ASP A 18 -7.44 7.07 -3.65
N ASP A 19 -7.81 6.13 -2.78
CA ASP A 19 -6.97 5.10 -2.16
C ASP A 19 -5.79 5.67 -1.31
N LYS A 20 -5.80 6.99 -1.06
CA LYS A 20 -4.88 7.68 -0.15
C LYS A 20 -5.38 7.58 1.29
N LEU A 21 -4.48 7.34 2.24
CA LEU A 21 -4.78 7.45 3.65
C LEU A 21 -4.95 8.94 4.02
N HIS A 22 -6.17 9.37 4.30
CA HIS A 22 -6.39 10.72 4.82
C HIS A 22 -6.05 10.72 6.32
N ARG A 23 -5.27 11.69 6.80
CA ARG A 23 -4.98 11.83 8.24
C ARG A 23 -6.11 12.62 8.90
N HIS A 24 -6.63 12.10 10.03
CA HIS A 24 -7.66 12.81 10.79
C HIS A 24 -7.00 13.75 11.79
N VAL A 25 -7.42 15.02 11.80
CA VAL A 25 -6.90 16.05 12.70
C VAL A 25 -8.02 16.76 13.45
N ALA A 26 -7.71 17.23 14.67
CA ALA A 26 -8.64 17.94 15.53
C ALA A 26 -7.92 18.92 16.46
N LEU A 27 -8.66 19.86 17.04
CA LEU A 27 -8.16 20.74 18.10
C LEU A 27 -8.71 20.30 19.46
N LEU A 28 -7.83 20.26 20.45
CA LEU A 28 -8.18 20.04 21.85
C LEU A 28 -7.97 21.33 22.63
N VAL A 29 -9.04 21.80 23.27
CA VAL A 29 -8.98 22.87 24.27
C VAL A 29 -8.79 22.21 25.63
N PHE A 30 -7.56 22.15 26.10
CA PHE A 30 -7.14 21.35 27.26
C PHE A 30 -6.97 22.21 28.51
N ASN A 31 -7.61 21.79 29.63
CA ASN A 31 -7.33 22.36 30.93
C ASN A 31 -6.23 21.55 31.64
N PRO A 32 -5.04 22.12 31.90
CA PRO A 32 -3.94 21.41 32.56
C PRO A 32 -4.26 20.93 33.97
N VAL A 33 -5.21 21.58 34.65
CA VAL A 33 -5.58 21.25 36.03
C VAL A 33 -6.48 20.01 36.09
N ASP A 34 -7.39 19.86 35.13
CA ASP A 34 -8.38 18.78 35.12
C ASP A 34 -7.93 17.56 34.31
N GLU A 35 -6.75 17.63 33.68
CA GLU A 35 -6.19 16.65 32.73
C GLU A 35 -7.15 16.22 31.60
N ARG A 36 -8.19 17.01 31.35
CA ARG A 36 -9.26 16.76 30.37
C ARG A 36 -9.56 18.03 29.59
N GLY A 37 -10.13 17.89 28.39
CA GLY A 37 -10.42 19.03 27.53
C GLY A 37 -11.58 18.79 26.57
N ASP A 38 -11.93 19.83 25.82
CA ASP A 38 -12.96 19.74 24.78
C ASP A 38 -12.29 19.48 23.43
N LEU A 39 -12.59 18.32 22.82
CA LEU A 39 -12.07 17.95 21.51
C LEU A 39 -13.07 18.35 20.43
N VAL A 40 -12.68 19.28 19.55
CA VAL A 40 -13.53 19.75 18.44
C VAL A 40 -12.98 19.24 17.12
N HIS A 41 -13.82 18.56 16.35
CA HIS A 41 -13.46 17.98 15.05
C HIS A 41 -14.67 17.86 14.13
N VAL A 42 -14.47 17.39 12.89
CA VAL A 42 -15.55 16.95 12.01
C VAL A 42 -15.65 15.44 11.94
N ARG A 43 -16.86 14.92 11.79
CA ARG A 43 -17.17 13.51 11.51
C ARG A 43 -17.99 13.41 10.23
N GLY A 44 -17.80 12.34 9.47
CA GLY A 44 -18.56 12.08 8.24
C GLY A 44 -17.65 11.70 7.08
N THR A 45 -18.23 11.64 5.88
CA THR A 45 -17.53 11.39 4.62
C THR A 45 -17.58 12.64 3.74
N PRO A 46 -16.74 12.75 2.68
CA PRO A 46 -16.82 13.86 1.73
C PRO A 46 -18.26 14.14 1.28
N GLY A 47 -18.74 15.37 1.52
CA GLY A 47 -20.11 15.81 1.22
C GLY A 47 -21.13 15.69 2.36
N THR A 48 -20.77 15.07 3.50
CA THR A 48 -21.69 14.84 4.63
C THR A 48 -21.03 15.07 6.00
N PHE A 49 -20.03 15.94 6.08
CA PHE A 49 -19.36 16.25 7.35
C PHE A 49 -20.27 17.03 8.30
N GLU A 50 -20.04 16.82 9.60
CA GLU A 50 -20.69 17.54 10.70
C GLU A 50 -19.64 17.88 11.76
N ALA A 51 -19.70 19.09 12.31
CA ALA A 51 -18.84 19.53 13.40
C ALA A 51 -19.32 18.93 14.73
N VAL A 52 -18.41 18.32 15.49
CA VAL A 52 -18.69 17.60 16.72
C VAL A 52 -17.70 18.05 17.81
N CYS A 53 -18.20 18.14 19.05
CA CYS A 53 -17.38 18.36 20.23
C CYS A 53 -17.53 17.20 21.21
N LEU A 54 -16.42 16.61 21.65
CA LEU A 54 -16.37 15.66 22.76
C LEU A 54 -15.90 16.41 24.02
N GLU A 55 -16.82 16.66 24.94
CA GLU A 55 -16.50 17.33 26.21
C GLU A 55 -15.81 16.37 27.19
N GLY A 56 -14.82 16.87 27.95
CA GLY A 56 -14.11 16.08 28.94
C GLY A 56 -13.23 14.95 28.36
N TYR A 57 -12.80 15.11 27.11
CA TYR A 57 -11.91 14.19 26.40
C TYR A 57 -10.55 14.11 27.07
N ASP A 58 -10.14 12.88 27.40
CA ASP A 58 -8.80 12.56 27.86
C ASP A 58 -7.97 11.97 26.71
N PRO A 59 -6.97 12.69 26.18
CA PRO A 59 -6.14 12.20 25.09
C PRO A 59 -5.34 10.93 25.43
N LEU A 60 -5.08 10.64 26.71
CA LEU A 60 -4.38 9.44 27.15
C LEU A 60 -5.22 8.17 27.00
N THR A 61 -6.55 8.30 26.97
CA THR A 61 -7.45 7.16 26.73
C THR A 61 -7.49 6.71 25.27
N SER A 62 -6.91 7.49 24.36
CA SER A 62 -6.95 7.22 22.93
C SER A 62 -5.82 6.27 22.50
N ASN A 63 -6.17 5.00 22.28
CA ASN A 63 -5.23 3.98 21.80
C ASN A 63 -4.61 4.29 20.42
N ASN A 64 -5.24 5.19 19.65
CA ASN A 64 -4.89 5.46 18.26
C ASN A 64 -4.35 6.87 18.01
N LEU A 65 -4.23 7.72 19.04
CA LEU A 65 -3.60 9.04 18.88
C LEU A 65 -2.15 8.88 18.39
N LEU A 66 -1.80 9.55 17.29
CA LEU A 66 -0.47 9.50 16.68
C LEU A 66 0.33 10.76 16.92
N TYR A 67 -0.36 11.88 17.02
CA TYR A 67 0.25 13.18 17.03
C TYR A 67 -0.43 14.08 18.04
N ARG A 68 0.36 14.76 18.85
CA ARG A 68 -0.11 15.72 19.86
C ARG A 68 0.93 16.83 19.95
N LYS A 69 0.56 18.04 19.55
CA LYS A 69 1.41 19.22 19.65
C LYS A 69 0.71 20.32 20.39
N HIS A 70 1.43 20.94 21.32
CA HIS A 70 0.98 22.18 21.93
C HIS A 70 1.14 23.32 20.92
N ILE A 71 0.10 24.16 20.80
CA ILE A 71 0.13 25.35 19.96
C ILE A 71 0.43 26.56 20.84
N CYS A 72 -0.48 26.90 21.75
CA CYS A 72 -0.34 28.07 22.62
C CYS A 72 -1.17 27.95 23.90
N GLN A 73 -0.91 28.87 24.84
CA GLN A 73 -1.76 29.11 26.02
C GLN A 73 -2.72 30.26 25.76
N VAL A 74 -3.97 30.07 26.15
CA VAL A 74 -5.02 31.08 26.02
C VAL A 74 -5.65 31.40 27.37
N SER A 75 -5.96 32.67 27.59
CA SER A 75 -6.56 33.21 28.82
C SER A 75 -8.08 33.25 28.80
N LYS A 76 -8.67 32.97 27.62
CA LYS A 76 -10.11 32.94 27.38
C LYS A 76 -10.77 31.72 28.05
N PRO A 77 -12.04 31.80 28.51
CA PRO A 77 -12.76 30.67 29.09
C PRO A 77 -12.92 29.50 28.10
N GLN A 78 -12.87 28.26 28.60
CA GLN A 78 -12.89 27.04 27.78
C GLN A 78 -14.13 26.95 26.89
N LYS A 79 -15.29 27.29 27.45
CA LYS A 79 -16.56 27.32 26.72
C LYS A 79 -16.57 28.34 25.58
N GLU A 80 -15.89 29.48 25.75
CA GLU A 80 -15.79 30.50 24.70
C GLU A 80 -14.94 29.98 23.53
N VAL A 81 -13.75 29.45 23.83
CA VAL A 81 -12.85 28.88 22.83
C VAL A 81 -13.50 27.69 22.10
N ARG A 82 -14.14 26.78 22.85
CA ARG A 82 -14.88 25.65 22.29
C ARG A 82 -15.97 26.10 21.31
N ASN A 83 -16.78 27.09 21.68
CA ASN A 83 -17.87 27.55 20.83
C ASN A 83 -17.36 28.18 19.54
N ILE A 84 -16.25 28.94 19.59
CA ILE A 84 -15.62 29.51 18.40
C ILE A 84 -15.20 28.39 17.43
N CYS A 85 -14.59 27.33 17.94
CA CYS A 85 -14.20 26.16 17.16
C CYS A 85 -15.43 25.39 16.63
N LEU A 86 -16.38 25.03 17.49
CA LEU A 86 -17.53 24.17 17.15
C LEU A 86 -18.44 24.80 16.09
N TYR A 87 -18.62 26.13 16.12
CA TYR A 87 -19.43 26.86 15.13
C TYR A 87 -18.67 27.27 13.87
N THR A 88 -17.52 26.65 13.62
CA THR A 88 -16.81 26.76 12.34
C THR A 88 -17.70 26.15 11.24
N PRO A 89 -17.97 26.86 10.14
CA PRO A 89 -18.81 26.34 9.07
C PRO A 89 -18.18 25.10 8.43
N VAL A 90 -19.01 24.10 8.14
CA VAL A 90 -18.59 22.90 7.40
C VAL A 90 -18.94 23.08 5.93
N ASN A 91 -17.96 22.96 5.04
CA ASN A 91 -18.18 23.10 3.60
C ASN A 91 -18.36 21.75 2.91
N ASN A 92 -19.59 21.23 2.95
CA ASN A 92 -19.95 19.98 2.26
C ASN A 92 -20.17 20.13 0.75
N ARG A 93 -20.05 21.35 0.20
CA ARG A 93 -20.25 21.62 -1.24
C ARG A 93 -18.97 21.54 -2.05
N GLU A 94 -17.81 21.67 -1.39
CA GLU A 94 -16.51 21.69 -2.05
C GLU A 94 -15.93 20.28 -2.14
N ASN A 95 -15.54 19.89 -3.36
CA ASN A 95 -14.93 18.60 -3.61
C ASN A 95 -13.49 18.60 -3.08
N GLY A 96 -13.17 17.67 -2.18
CA GLY A 96 -11.85 17.57 -1.53
C GLY A 96 -11.73 18.23 -0.15
N TRP A 97 -12.77 18.96 0.30
CA TRP A 97 -12.81 19.52 1.65
C TRP A 97 -12.84 18.40 2.70
N ASN A 98 -12.01 18.53 3.75
CA ASN A 98 -11.84 17.50 4.76
C ASN A 98 -11.51 18.10 6.15
N CYS A 99 -11.20 17.24 7.13
CA CYS A 99 -10.90 17.65 8.51
C CYS A 99 -9.71 18.62 8.64
N GLN A 100 -8.74 18.61 7.73
CA GLN A 100 -7.60 19.51 7.72
C GLN A 100 -8.02 20.92 7.33
N ASN A 101 -8.90 21.04 6.33
CA ASN A 101 -9.53 22.30 5.96
C ASN A 101 -10.33 22.86 7.14
N PHE A 102 -11.12 22.00 7.81
CA PHE A 102 -11.88 22.39 9.00
C PHE A 102 -10.99 22.91 10.14
N VAL A 103 -9.84 22.27 10.40
CA VAL A 103 -8.87 22.77 11.39
C VAL A 103 -8.27 24.11 10.97
N GLY A 104 -7.94 24.29 9.69
CA GLY A 104 -7.51 25.58 9.15
C GLY A 104 -8.55 26.69 9.37
N ASP A 105 -9.82 26.40 9.11
CA ASP A 105 -10.93 27.34 9.30
C ASP A 105 -11.16 27.65 10.78
N MET A 106 -11.05 26.66 11.67
CA MET A 106 -11.10 26.86 13.12
C MET A 106 -9.99 27.82 13.58
N LEU A 107 -8.76 27.62 13.11
CA LEU A 107 -7.62 28.47 13.47
C LEU A 107 -7.79 29.90 12.96
N ASN A 108 -8.29 30.09 11.74
CA ASN A 108 -8.63 31.42 11.23
C ASN A 108 -9.65 32.13 12.13
N ARG A 109 -10.72 31.43 12.54
CA ARG A 109 -11.72 32.00 13.45
C ARG A 109 -11.15 32.34 14.82
N LEU A 110 -10.24 31.53 15.35
CA LEU A 110 -9.57 31.81 16.62
C LEU A 110 -8.70 33.08 16.52
N VAL A 111 -8.06 33.33 15.37
CA VAL A 111 -7.35 34.59 15.10
C VAL A 111 -8.33 35.77 15.04
N ASP A 112 -9.43 35.63 14.30
CA ASP A 112 -10.43 36.69 14.14
C ASP A 112 -11.07 37.12 15.47
N HIS A 113 -11.20 36.17 16.41
CA HIS A 113 -11.75 36.44 17.75
C HIS A 113 -10.69 36.82 18.79
N GLY A 114 -9.43 37.01 18.37
CA GLY A 114 -8.31 37.41 19.22
C GLY A 114 -7.97 36.37 20.29
N VAL A 115 -8.22 35.08 20.03
CA VAL A 115 -7.92 33.97 20.94
C VAL A 115 -6.49 33.49 20.75
N ILE A 116 -6.00 33.45 19.52
CA ILE A 116 -4.61 33.10 19.16
C ILE A 116 -4.03 34.16 18.23
N THR A 117 -2.70 34.22 18.12
CA THR A 117 -2.04 35.12 17.17
C THR A 117 -1.92 34.48 15.79
N THR A 118 -1.63 35.28 14.75
CA THR A 118 -1.31 34.76 13.42
C THR A 118 -0.09 33.83 13.46
N ALA A 119 0.90 34.11 14.30
CA ALA A 119 2.07 33.25 14.48
C ALA A 119 1.70 31.88 15.07
N ASP A 120 0.77 31.84 16.04
CA ASP A 120 0.27 30.57 16.60
C ASP A 120 -0.49 29.74 15.56
N LYS A 121 -1.26 30.41 14.68
CA LYS A 121 -1.92 29.76 13.54
C LYS A 121 -0.89 29.16 12.60
N ASP A 122 0.11 29.93 12.20
CA ASP A 122 1.12 29.47 11.24
C ASP A 122 1.89 28.28 11.81
N ALA A 123 2.28 28.33 13.08
CA ALA A 123 2.89 27.18 13.78
C ALA A 123 1.96 25.96 13.84
N ALA A 124 0.65 26.15 14.03
CA ALA A 124 -0.31 25.05 14.01
C ALA A 124 -0.48 24.43 12.61
N ILE A 125 -0.45 25.25 11.55
CA ILE A 125 -0.49 24.78 10.16
C ILE A 125 0.80 24.02 9.82
N ASP A 126 1.96 24.51 10.24
CA ASP A 126 3.24 23.82 10.06
C ASP A 126 3.22 22.47 10.78
N HIS A 127 2.77 22.41 12.03
CA HIS A 127 2.62 21.17 12.76
C HIS A 127 1.62 20.19 12.12
N MET A 128 0.54 20.71 11.52
CA MET A 128 -0.43 19.89 10.78
C MET A 128 0.20 19.34 9.49
N THR A 129 0.94 20.18 8.77
CA THR A 129 1.65 19.80 7.54
C THR A 129 2.73 18.77 7.82
N ASP A 130 3.54 18.96 8.86
CA ASP A 130 4.52 17.99 9.34
C ASP A 130 3.88 16.63 9.66
N PHE A 131 2.73 16.63 10.33
CA PHE A 131 2.00 15.40 10.63
C PHE A 131 1.47 14.71 9.37
N ILE A 132 0.98 15.47 8.39
CA ILE A 132 0.51 14.94 7.11
C ILE A 132 1.67 14.36 6.30
N LEU A 133 2.81 15.06 6.23
CA LEU A 133 4.01 14.62 5.54
C LEU A 133 4.61 13.37 6.20
N GLN A 134 4.68 13.34 7.53
CA GLN A 134 4.98 12.11 8.27
C GLN A 134 3.99 11.00 7.90
N GLY A 135 2.72 11.34 7.69
CA GLY A 135 1.66 10.45 7.29
C GLY A 135 1.86 9.74 5.93
N VAL A 136 2.54 10.39 4.98
CA VAL A 136 2.91 9.84 3.66
C VAL A 136 4.09 8.86 3.80
N ASP A 137 5.00 9.14 4.72
CA ASP A 137 6.05 8.18 5.11
C ASP A 137 5.50 7.03 5.98
N GLN A 138 4.34 7.22 6.64
CA GLN A 138 3.76 6.28 7.60
C GLN A 138 2.93 5.13 7.00
N ASP A 139 2.75 5.03 5.69
CA ASP A 139 2.33 3.76 5.05
C ASP A 139 3.42 2.67 5.23
N SER A 140 4.62 3.05 5.71
CA SER A 140 5.66 2.17 6.26
C SER A 140 5.68 2.05 7.80
N TYR A 141 4.80 2.75 8.54
CA TYR A 141 4.88 2.96 10.00
C TYR A 141 3.72 2.35 10.80
N VAL A 142 2.70 1.78 10.16
CA VAL A 142 1.73 0.91 10.87
C VAL A 142 2.47 -0.21 11.63
N ASP A 143 3.64 -0.61 11.11
CA ASP A 143 4.61 -1.50 11.73
C ASP A 143 5.35 -0.90 12.96
N ARG A 144 5.46 0.43 13.08
CA ARG A 144 6.17 1.11 14.18
C ARG A 144 5.36 1.26 15.46
N LYS A 145 4.01 1.32 15.40
CA LYS A 145 3.17 1.27 16.61
C LYS A 145 3.14 -0.12 17.26
N LEU A 146 3.38 -1.17 16.47
CA LEU A 146 3.73 -2.50 16.98
C LEU A 146 5.10 -2.45 17.67
N PHE A 147 6.04 -1.69 17.09
CA PHE A 147 7.41 -1.49 17.60
C PHE A 147 7.50 -0.68 18.91
N ASP A 148 6.69 0.37 19.11
CA ASP A 148 6.72 1.17 20.34
C ASP A 148 6.07 0.42 21.53
N LYS A 149 5.08 -0.45 21.27
CA LYS A 149 4.57 -1.42 22.27
C LYS A 149 5.58 -2.54 22.60
N VAL A 150 6.50 -2.82 21.69
CA VAL A 150 7.61 -3.79 21.80
C VAL A 150 8.80 -3.16 22.55
N ALA A 151 9.08 -1.87 22.33
CA ALA A 151 10.12 -1.09 23.02
C ALA A 151 9.80 -0.86 24.51
N ALA A 152 8.53 -0.66 24.86
CA ALA A 152 8.09 -0.59 26.26
C ALA A 152 8.20 -1.93 27.01
N ASN A 153 8.44 -3.05 26.30
CA ASN A 153 8.40 -4.41 26.85
C ASN A 153 9.68 -5.25 26.59
N ASN A 154 10.83 -4.64 26.24
CA ASN A 154 12.11 -5.36 26.02
C ASN A 154 12.01 -6.55 25.04
N ILE A 155 11.33 -6.37 23.90
CA ILE A 155 11.24 -7.40 22.84
C ILE A 155 12.29 -7.10 21.75
N PRO A 156 13.10 -8.09 21.31
CA PRO A 156 14.20 -7.90 20.37
C PRO A 156 13.70 -7.57 18.97
N ALA A 157 14.46 -6.72 18.27
CA ALA A 157 14.18 -6.20 16.94
C ALA A 157 14.18 -7.32 15.88
N ASN A 158 12.99 -7.86 15.62
CA ASN A 158 12.62 -8.48 14.35
C ASN A 158 11.12 -8.18 14.16
N LEU A 159 10.79 -7.32 13.19
CA LEU A 159 9.41 -6.86 12.94
C LEU A 159 8.46 -7.97 12.45
N HIS A 160 8.99 -9.16 12.17
CA HIS A 160 8.20 -10.35 11.88
C HIS A 160 8.66 -11.53 12.74
N GLY A 161 7.68 -12.25 13.30
CA GLY A 161 7.92 -13.44 14.12
C GLY A 161 8.31 -13.12 15.56
N VAL A 162 7.41 -12.44 16.30
CA VAL A 162 7.57 -12.26 17.76
C VAL A 162 7.77 -13.63 18.40
N LEU A 163 8.93 -13.83 19.04
CA LEU A 163 9.21 -15.03 19.82
C LEU A 163 8.07 -15.21 20.84
N ARG A 164 7.45 -16.40 20.87
CA ARG A 164 6.38 -16.71 21.83
C ARG A 164 6.85 -16.35 23.24
N GLN A 165 5.99 -15.72 24.04
CA GLN A 165 6.30 -15.26 25.40
C GLN A 165 6.94 -16.34 26.29
N SER A 166 6.58 -17.61 26.09
CA SER A 166 7.19 -18.74 26.80
C SER A 166 8.71 -18.87 26.56
N ALA A 167 9.22 -18.49 25.38
CA ALA A 167 10.64 -18.45 25.07
C ALA A 167 11.33 -17.16 25.59
N ALA A 168 10.61 -16.04 25.66
CA ALA A 168 11.14 -14.77 26.19
C ALA A 168 11.39 -14.83 27.71
N ASN A 169 10.57 -15.59 28.45
CA ASN A 169 10.71 -15.79 29.90
C ASN A 169 11.85 -16.77 30.29
N GLN A 170 12.53 -17.38 29.31
CA GLN A 170 13.63 -18.32 29.53
C GLN A 170 15.01 -17.71 29.24
N ARG A 171 15.13 -16.40 29.03
CA ARG A 171 16.44 -15.78 28.78
C ARG A 171 17.35 -15.92 30.00
N THR A 172 18.49 -16.56 29.77
CA THR A 172 19.57 -16.67 30.76
C THR A 172 20.22 -15.31 31.01
N GLU A 173 20.85 -15.14 32.17
CA GLU A 173 21.55 -13.89 32.49
C GLU A 173 22.71 -13.60 31.52
N ALA A 174 23.38 -14.65 31.05
CA ALA A 174 24.41 -14.53 30.01
C ALA A 174 23.85 -13.97 28.68
N GLN A 175 22.64 -14.38 28.27
CA GLN A 175 21.99 -13.84 27.08
C GLN A 175 21.59 -12.37 27.26
N ARG A 176 21.10 -11.98 28.44
CA ARG A 176 20.80 -10.57 28.74
C ARG A 176 22.05 -9.69 28.69
N LEU A 177 23.15 -10.16 29.29
CA LEU A 177 24.41 -9.42 29.27
C LEU A 177 24.93 -9.25 27.84
N ALA A 178 24.86 -10.31 27.02
CA ALA A 178 25.23 -10.24 25.61
C ALA A 178 24.33 -9.26 24.81
N GLU A 179 23.02 -9.25 25.07
CA GLU A 179 22.08 -8.28 24.47
C GLU A 179 22.43 -6.84 24.87
N LEU A 180 22.74 -6.58 26.15
CA LEU A 180 23.15 -5.27 26.64
C LEU A 180 24.45 -4.80 25.99
N THR A 181 25.47 -5.66 25.90
CA THR A 181 26.72 -5.35 25.20
C THR A 181 26.45 -5.00 23.74
N ALA A 182 25.62 -5.77 23.04
CA ALA A 182 25.26 -5.50 21.65
C ALA A 182 24.52 -4.16 21.48
N ILE A 183 23.65 -3.79 22.41
CA ILE A 183 22.96 -2.49 22.44
C ILE A 183 23.96 -1.36 22.63
N THR A 184 24.87 -1.47 23.59
CA THR A 184 25.88 -0.44 23.84
C THR A 184 26.80 -0.24 22.64
N GLU A 185 27.27 -1.32 22.01
CA GLU A 185 28.06 -1.23 20.77
C GLU A 185 27.28 -0.54 19.64
N TYR A 186 26.00 -0.86 19.49
CA TYR A 186 25.14 -0.25 18.49
C TYR A 186 24.96 1.25 18.73
N GLN A 187 24.71 1.65 19.98
CA GLN A 187 24.59 3.06 20.37
C GLN A 187 25.88 3.83 20.14
N ALA A 188 27.05 3.23 20.43
CA ALA A 188 28.34 3.85 20.17
C ALA A 188 28.54 4.11 18.67
N LEU A 189 28.20 3.15 17.82
CA LEU A 189 28.28 3.29 16.37
C LEU A 189 27.30 4.35 15.82
N ASP A 190 26.14 4.55 16.43
CA ASP A 190 25.14 5.53 15.95
C ASP A 190 25.56 7.00 16.13
N THR A 191 26.55 7.26 17.00
CA THR A 191 27.06 8.63 17.25
C THR A 191 27.79 9.25 16.05
N LEU A 192 28.13 8.46 15.02
CA LEU A 192 28.84 8.91 13.81
C LEU A 192 28.10 10.00 13.03
N LYS A 193 26.76 10.02 13.08
CA LYS A 193 25.92 10.99 12.36
C LYS A 193 26.23 12.44 12.74
N ALA A 194 26.78 12.67 13.93
CA ALA A 194 27.04 14.01 14.45
C ALA A 194 28.24 14.72 13.81
N LYS A 195 29.12 13.99 13.10
CA LYS A 195 30.39 14.55 12.62
C LYS A 195 30.38 15.13 11.20
N SER A 196 29.33 14.90 10.41
CA SER A 196 29.25 15.34 8.99
C SER A 196 30.50 15.01 8.15
N GLU A 197 31.23 13.95 8.51
CA GLU A 197 32.41 13.49 7.77
C GLU A 197 31.97 12.46 6.72
N PHE A 198 32.24 12.72 5.44
CA PHE A 198 31.93 11.79 4.34
C PHE A 198 33.20 11.03 3.93
N SER A 199 33.65 10.12 4.80
CA SER A 199 34.89 9.35 4.61
C SER A 199 34.62 7.87 4.30
N LYS A 200 35.65 7.17 3.80
CA LYS A 200 35.62 5.71 3.65
C LYS A 200 35.37 4.99 4.97
N GLU A 201 35.94 5.48 6.07
CA GLU A 201 35.70 4.95 7.41
C GLU A 201 34.22 5.11 7.83
N ALA A 202 33.61 6.27 7.56
CA ALA A 202 32.20 6.48 7.82
C ALA A 202 31.32 5.51 7.00
N PHE A 203 31.67 5.29 5.73
CA PHE A 203 30.98 4.33 4.86
C PHE A 203 31.03 2.91 5.43
N ASP A 204 32.21 2.43 5.84
CA ASP A 204 32.39 1.08 6.37
C ASP A 204 31.62 0.88 7.68
N LYS A 205 31.58 1.89 8.56
CA LYS A 205 30.76 1.85 9.78
C LYS A 205 29.26 1.82 9.49
N THR A 206 28.78 2.46 8.40
CA THR A 206 27.37 2.27 7.98
C THR A 206 27.09 0.82 7.58
N SER A 207 28.04 0.12 6.97
CA SER A 207 27.89 -1.31 6.66
C SER A 207 27.76 -2.15 7.93
N GLU A 208 28.59 -1.91 8.94
CA GLU A 208 28.51 -2.60 10.24
C GLU A 208 27.14 -2.41 10.90
N LEU A 209 26.64 -1.17 10.92
CA LEU A 209 25.33 -0.85 11.47
C LEU A 209 24.19 -1.55 10.73
N LEU A 210 24.22 -1.56 9.40
CA LEU A 210 23.17 -2.15 8.57
C LEU A 210 23.17 -3.68 8.61
N LEU A 211 24.32 -4.32 8.82
CA LEU A 211 24.42 -5.77 9.09
C LEU A 211 23.74 -6.15 10.41
N LYS A 212 23.81 -5.25 11.42
CA LYS A 212 23.11 -5.41 12.70
C LYS A 212 21.61 -5.09 12.57
N ASN A 213 21.26 -3.98 11.92
CA ASN A 213 19.88 -3.51 11.76
C ASN A 213 19.63 -2.91 10.37
N ALA A 214 19.07 -3.71 9.46
CA ALA A 214 18.74 -3.25 8.12
C ALA A 214 17.55 -2.29 8.06
N GLU A 215 16.72 -2.20 9.11
CA GLU A 215 15.57 -1.28 9.16
C GLU A 215 15.97 0.14 9.57
N TYR A 216 17.26 0.39 9.82
CA TYR A 216 17.71 1.71 10.28
C TYR A 216 17.80 2.74 9.14
N TYR A 217 16.66 3.31 8.76
CA TYR A 217 16.53 4.26 7.65
C TYR A 217 17.51 5.43 7.65
N THR A 218 17.83 5.99 8.83
CA THR A 218 18.75 7.13 8.92
C THR A 218 20.17 6.75 8.47
N VAL A 219 20.58 5.50 8.72
CA VAL A 219 21.89 5.00 8.28
C VAL A 219 21.92 4.81 6.77
N TRP A 220 20.81 4.36 6.16
CA TRP A 220 20.69 4.32 4.70
C TRP A 220 20.82 5.70 4.07
N ASN A 221 20.18 6.72 4.65
CA ASN A 221 20.32 8.10 4.17
C ASN A 221 21.75 8.61 4.29
N TYR A 222 22.40 8.39 5.43
CA TYR A 222 23.80 8.79 5.61
C TYR A 222 24.74 8.04 4.66
N ARG A 223 24.54 6.74 4.44
CA ARG A 223 25.29 5.96 3.44
C ARG A 223 25.14 6.54 2.04
N ARG A 224 23.94 6.96 1.63
CA ARG A 224 23.71 7.64 0.35
C ARG A 224 24.46 8.97 0.24
N MET A 225 24.44 9.79 1.29
CA MET A 225 25.20 11.05 1.31
C MET A 225 26.70 10.82 1.13
N ILE A 226 27.25 9.79 1.79
CA ILE A 226 28.66 9.42 1.64
C ILE A 226 28.97 8.96 0.21
N LEU A 227 28.14 8.07 -0.36
CA LEU A 227 28.29 7.62 -1.75
C LEU A 227 28.19 8.77 -2.76
N GLN A 228 27.28 9.72 -2.55
CA GLN A 228 27.17 10.92 -3.40
C GLN A 228 28.44 11.78 -3.36
N SER A 229 29.08 11.91 -2.18
CA SER A 229 30.38 12.59 -2.04
C SER A 229 31.44 11.85 -2.85
N MET A 230 31.54 10.52 -2.68
CA MET A 230 32.51 9.68 -3.40
C MET A 230 32.33 9.74 -4.92
N PHE A 231 31.10 9.70 -5.42
CA PHE A 231 30.81 9.85 -6.85
C PHE A 231 31.18 11.24 -7.40
N SER A 232 31.14 12.28 -6.57
CA SER A 232 31.47 13.64 -6.97
C SER A 232 32.99 13.87 -7.03
N GLU A 233 33.74 13.26 -6.10
CA GLU A 233 35.21 13.30 -6.09
C GLU A 233 35.80 12.69 -7.37
N ASP A 234 35.22 11.60 -7.88
CA ASP A 234 35.60 10.96 -9.14
C ASP A 234 35.51 11.90 -10.36
N SER A 235 34.54 12.82 -10.36
CA SER A 235 34.30 13.72 -11.48
C SER A 235 35.39 14.80 -11.63
N THR A 236 36.31 14.89 -10.67
CA THR A 236 37.36 15.93 -10.60
C THR A 236 38.78 15.42 -10.88
N GLN A 237 38.99 14.11 -11.01
CA GLN A 237 40.31 13.52 -11.31
C GLN A 237 40.46 13.20 -12.81
N GLU A 238 41.62 13.52 -13.40
CA GLU A 238 41.95 13.34 -14.84
C GLU A 238 42.05 11.86 -15.33
N GLY A 239 41.56 10.88 -14.55
CA GLY A 239 41.43 9.47 -14.96
C GLY A 239 40.04 9.14 -15.53
N GLN A 240 39.84 7.94 -16.10
CA GLN A 240 38.53 7.47 -16.60
C GLN A 240 37.51 7.39 -15.44
N PRO A 241 36.63 8.40 -15.23
CA PRO A 241 35.81 8.53 -14.01
C PRO A 241 34.74 7.43 -13.88
N THR A 242 34.45 6.77 -15.00
CA THR A 242 33.39 5.77 -15.14
C THR A 242 33.70 4.44 -14.46
N ASP A 243 34.98 4.06 -14.32
CA ASP A 243 35.36 2.76 -13.76
C ASP A 243 35.23 2.71 -12.23
N HIS A 244 35.61 3.78 -11.51
CA HIS A 244 35.48 3.83 -10.05
C HIS A 244 34.02 3.87 -9.60
N THR A 245 33.21 4.76 -10.19
CA THR A 245 31.76 4.82 -9.91
C THR A 245 31.07 3.49 -10.21
N GLN A 246 31.41 2.83 -11.33
CA GLN A 246 30.91 1.48 -11.63
C GLN A 246 31.29 0.46 -10.54
N GLN A 247 32.54 0.47 -10.08
CA GLN A 247 33.02 -0.42 -9.02
C GLN A 247 32.31 -0.16 -7.68
N LEU A 248 32.12 1.10 -7.29
CA LEU A 248 31.40 1.46 -6.06
C LEU A 248 29.96 0.95 -6.08
N ILE A 249 29.24 1.19 -7.19
CA ILE A 249 27.87 0.70 -7.37
C ILE A 249 27.83 -0.83 -7.30
N GLN A 250 28.74 -1.50 -8.00
CA GLN A 250 28.79 -2.97 -8.02
C GLN A 250 29.10 -3.56 -6.64
N GLN A 251 30.05 -2.97 -5.91
CA GLN A 251 30.38 -3.38 -4.55
C GLN A 251 29.19 -3.17 -3.60
N ASP A 252 28.50 -2.04 -3.68
CA ASP A 252 27.37 -1.75 -2.79
C ASP A 252 26.15 -2.63 -3.11
N LEU A 253 25.85 -2.86 -4.39
CA LEU A 253 24.84 -3.85 -4.80
C LEU A 253 25.18 -5.26 -4.30
N GLY A 254 26.47 -5.62 -4.29
CA GLY A 254 26.98 -6.87 -3.71
C GLY A 254 26.77 -6.96 -2.19
N PHE A 255 27.09 -5.88 -1.47
CA PHE A 255 26.85 -5.76 -0.02
C PHE A 255 25.37 -5.95 0.35
N LEU A 256 24.46 -5.47 -0.48
CA LEU A 256 23.02 -5.61 -0.25
C LEU A 256 22.49 -7.06 -0.37
N VAL A 257 23.17 -7.95 -1.11
CA VAL A 257 22.69 -9.32 -1.34
C VAL A 257 22.47 -10.11 -0.03
N PRO A 258 23.46 -10.24 0.88
CA PRO A 258 23.26 -10.95 2.15
C PRO A 258 22.22 -10.27 3.04
N LEU A 259 22.12 -8.93 3.02
CA LEU A 259 21.10 -8.20 3.76
C LEU A 259 19.69 -8.54 3.25
N LEU A 260 19.52 -8.58 1.93
CA LEU A 260 18.25 -8.89 1.28
C LEU A 260 17.83 -10.35 1.54
N GLN A 261 18.78 -11.29 1.52
CA GLN A 261 18.50 -12.69 1.83
C GLN A 261 18.01 -12.89 3.26
N LYS A 262 18.58 -12.13 4.21
CA LYS A 262 18.21 -12.15 5.64
C LYS A 262 16.90 -11.40 5.91
N ASN A 263 16.69 -10.26 5.25
CA ASN A 263 15.56 -9.35 5.48
C ASN A 263 14.83 -9.04 4.15
N PRO A 264 14.19 -10.05 3.50
CA PRO A 264 13.61 -9.90 2.15
C PRO A 264 12.42 -8.94 2.06
N LYS A 265 11.90 -8.49 3.21
CA LYS A 265 10.76 -7.56 3.34
C LYS A 265 11.18 -6.20 3.89
N CYS A 266 12.49 -5.95 4.06
CA CYS A 266 12.96 -4.64 4.50
C CYS A 266 12.84 -3.63 3.35
N TYR A 267 12.00 -2.62 3.55
CA TYR A 267 11.74 -1.57 2.56
C TYR A 267 13.02 -0.85 2.12
N TRP A 268 13.90 -0.54 3.08
CA TRP A 268 15.09 0.27 2.84
C TRP A 268 16.14 -0.43 1.97
N ILE A 269 16.24 -1.77 2.04
CA ILE A 269 17.13 -2.52 1.16
C ILE A 269 16.67 -2.37 -0.30
N TRP A 270 15.39 -2.61 -0.58
CA TRP A 270 14.84 -2.48 -1.94
C TRP A 270 14.94 -1.04 -2.46
N ASN A 271 14.64 -0.06 -1.59
CA ASN A 271 14.74 1.36 -1.92
C ASN A 271 16.19 1.79 -2.23
N HIS A 272 17.16 1.42 -1.40
CA HIS A 272 18.57 1.72 -1.63
C HIS A 272 19.10 1.03 -2.89
N ARG A 273 18.64 -0.20 -3.16
CA ARG A 273 18.99 -0.93 -4.38
C ARG A 273 18.49 -0.22 -5.64
N LEU A 274 17.25 0.27 -5.67
CA LEU A 274 16.75 1.08 -6.79
C LEU A 274 17.53 2.38 -6.95
N TRP A 275 17.85 3.05 -5.84
CA TRP A 275 18.63 4.28 -5.87
C TRP A 275 20.02 4.06 -6.50
N LEU A 276 20.72 2.98 -6.14
CA LEU A 276 22.03 2.63 -6.77
C LEU A 276 21.92 2.44 -8.29
N LEU A 277 20.85 1.80 -8.75
CA LEU A 277 20.64 1.56 -10.18
C LEU A 277 20.27 2.84 -10.93
N GLN A 278 19.53 3.75 -10.28
CA GLN A 278 19.30 5.10 -10.83
C GLN A 278 20.62 5.86 -10.95
N GLN A 279 21.51 5.78 -9.95
CA GLN A 279 22.85 6.35 -10.06
C GLN A 279 23.66 5.70 -11.20
N ALA A 280 23.51 4.40 -11.46
CA ALA A 280 24.12 3.75 -12.61
C ALA A 280 23.61 4.32 -13.94
N THR A 281 22.30 4.55 -14.06
CA THR A 281 21.69 5.17 -15.26
C THR A 281 22.13 6.62 -15.46
N GLU A 282 22.24 7.40 -14.38
CA GLU A 282 22.62 8.81 -14.44
C GLU A 282 24.11 9.03 -14.78
N ARG A 283 24.98 8.10 -14.35
CA ARG A 283 26.43 8.33 -14.33
C ARG A 283 27.24 7.44 -15.26
N LEU A 284 26.70 6.30 -15.69
CA LEU A 284 27.41 5.33 -16.54
C LEU A 284 26.82 5.31 -17.95
N SER A 285 27.58 4.77 -18.90
CA SER A 285 27.06 4.56 -20.27
C SER A 285 25.82 3.66 -20.27
N SER A 286 24.91 3.85 -21.22
CA SER A 286 23.70 3.04 -21.35
C SER A 286 23.99 1.54 -21.40
N ALA A 287 25.07 1.12 -22.07
CA ALA A 287 25.48 -0.27 -22.17
C ALA A 287 25.89 -0.88 -20.82
N VAL A 288 26.54 -0.09 -19.95
CA VAL A 288 26.94 -0.54 -18.61
C VAL A 288 25.73 -0.50 -17.66
N SER A 289 24.94 0.57 -17.69
CA SER A 289 23.73 0.68 -16.88
C SER A 289 22.76 -0.47 -17.17
N ARG A 290 22.50 -0.79 -18.44
CA ARG A 290 21.63 -1.89 -18.85
C ARG A 290 22.03 -3.22 -18.21
N LYS A 291 23.34 -3.54 -18.15
CA LYS A 291 23.84 -4.77 -17.51
C LYS A 291 23.53 -4.84 -16.02
N PHE A 292 23.57 -3.72 -15.30
CA PHE A 292 23.15 -3.69 -13.89
C PHE A 292 21.67 -4.05 -13.76
N TRP A 293 20.79 -3.38 -14.50
CA TRP A 293 19.36 -3.66 -14.46
C TRP A 293 19.00 -5.10 -14.89
N GLU A 294 19.66 -5.65 -15.92
CA GLU A 294 19.50 -7.05 -16.34
C GLU A 294 19.90 -8.05 -15.23
N THR A 295 21.01 -7.76 -14.52
CA THR A 295 21.45 -8.57 -13.38
C THR A 295 20.39 -8.58 -12.27
N GLU A 296 19.76 -7.44 -12.03
CA GLU A 296 18.69 -7.31 -11.03
C GLU A 296 17.41 -8.06 -11.39
N LEU A 297 17.11 -8.18 -12.68
CA LEU A 297 15.99 -9.01 -13.14
C LEU A 297 16.21 -10.49 -12.77
N GLY A 298 17.46 -10.97 -12.85
CA GLY A 298 17.85 -12.30 -12.40
C GLY A 298 17.77 -12.47 -10.88
N LEU A 299 18.21 -11.46 -10.11
CA LEU A 299 18.13 -11.47 -8.65
C LEU A 299 16.68 -11.50 -8.16
N VAL A 300 15.82 -10.62 -8.66
CA VAL A 300 14.42 -10.56 -8.23
C VAL A 300 13.66 -11.83 -8.62
N GLY A 301 13.99 -12.43 -9.77
CA GLY A 301 13.46 -13.75 -10.14
C GLY A 301 13.80 -14.83 -9.11
N LYS A 302 15.05 -14.88 -8.62
CA LYS A 302 15.44 -15.80 -7.54
C LYS A 302 14.70 -15.52 -6.23
N MET A 303 14.50 -14.25 -5.90
CA MET A 303 13.77 -13.85 -4.68
C MET A 303 12.29 -14.25 -4.75
N LEU A 304 11.64 -14.05 -5.91
CA LEU A 304 10.25 -14.45 -6.13
C LEU A 304 10.05 -15.97 -6.21
N ASN A 305 11.05 -16.73 -6.68
CA ASN A 305 11.01 -18.19 -6.57
C ASN A 305 11.04 -18.67 -5.11
N LYS A 306 11.72 -17.93 -4.21
CA LYS A 306 11.77 -18.25 -2.78
C LYS A 306 10.50 -17.81 -2.04
N ASP A 307 9.96 -16.63 -2.36
CA ASP A 307 8.70 -16.12 -1.82
C ASP A 307 7.91 -15.45 -2.96
N GLY A 308 7.04 -16.24 -3.59
CA GLY A 308 6.21 -15.78 -4.71
C GLY A 308 5.20 -14.71 -4.33
N ARG A 309 4.97 -14.45 -3.04
CA ARG A 309 4.04 -13.42 -2.54
C ARG A 309 4.75 -12.20 -1.97
N ASN A 310 6.08 -12.10 -2.14
CA ASN A 310 6.82 -10.93 -1.74
C ASN A 310 6.46 -9.73 -2.63
N PHE A 311 5.59 -8.85 -2.11
CA PHE A 311 5.12 -7.68 -2.86
C PHE A 311 6.26 -6.68 -3.16
N HIS A 312 7.28 -6.58 -2.30
CA HIS A 312 8.46 -5.76 -2.60
C HIS A 312 9.20 -6.31 -3.81
N GLY A 313 9.37 -7.64 -3.90
CA GLY A 313 9.98 -8.29 -5.06
C GLY A 313 9.19 -8.02 -6.35
N TRP A 314 7.86 -8.16 -6.31
CA TRP A 314 7.03 -7.83 -7.48
C TRP A 314 7.07 -6.35 -7.86
N GLY A 315 7.07 -5.44 -6.88
CA GLY A 315 7.23 -4.00 -7.11
C GLY A 315 8.58 -3.66 -7.72
N TYR A 316 9.65 -4.23 -7.16
CA TYR A 316 11.00 -4.05 -7.65
C TYR A 316 11.17 -4.59 -9.08
N ARG A 317 10.62 -5.76 -9.39
CA ARG A 317 10.65 -6.32 -10.76
C ARG A 317 10.02 -5.37 -11.77
N ARG A 318 8.85 -4.80 -11.46
CA ARG A 318 8.20 -3.81 -12.34
C ARG A 318 9.07 -2.57 -12.57
N ALA A 319 9.70 -2.06 -11.51
CA ALA A 319 10.61 -0.91 -11.63
C ALA A 319 11.86 -1.24 -12.48
N VAL A 320 12.40 -2.45 -12.37
CA VAL A 320 13.53 -2.92 -13.18
C VAL A 320 13.13 -3.03 -14.66
N ILE A 321 11.96 -3.60 -14.96
CA ILE A 321 11.45 -3.70 -16.33
C ILE A 321 11.21 -2.31 -16.93
N ASP A 322 10.53 -1.42 -16.19
CA ASP A 322 10.29 -0.04 -16.62
C ASP A 322 11.61 0.70 -16.91
N ALA A 323 12.63 0.54 -16.07
CA ALA A 323 13.94 1.12 -16.35
C ALA A 323 14.60 0.53 -17.62
N LEU A 324 14.56 -0.80 -17.81
CA LEU A 324 15.12 -1.47 -18.99
C LEU A 324 14.46 -1.03 -20.29
N GLU A 325 13.14 -0.81 -20.28
CA GLU A 325 12.33 -0.29 -21.39
C GLU A 325 12.58 1.21 -21.67
N ASN A 326 13.26 1.95 -20.78
CA ASN A 326 13.51 3.39 -20.93
C ASN A 326 15.00 3.74 -21.09
N ILE A 327 15.94 2.80 -20.90
CA ILE A 327 17.35 3.04 -21.18
C ILE A 327 17.55 3.15 -22.69
N PRO A 328 18.12 4.25 -23.21
CA PRO A 328 18.39 4.40 -24.63
C PRO A 328 19.36 3.32 -25.09
N ASP A 329 19.05 2.67 -26.21
CA ASP A 329 20.07 1.92 -26.92
C ASP A 329 21.18 2.90 -27.30
N GLY A 330 22.44 2.47 -27.19
CA GLY A 330 23.59 3.29 -27.56
C GLY A 330 23.48 3.81 -29.00
N PRO A 331 24.42 4.63 -29.50
CA PRO A 331 24.33 5.17 -30.86
C PRO A 331 24.15 4.02 -31.86
N SER A 332 22.90 3.82 -32.30
CA SER A 332 22.54 2.84 -33.31
C SER A 332 22.83 3.49 -34.64
N GLU A 333 23.84 2.99 -35.34
CA GLU A 333 24.00 3.22 -36.78
C GLU A 333 22.92 2.45 -37.54
N SER A 334 21.65 2.81 -37.34
CA SER A 334 20.57 2.38 -38.23
C SER A 334 19.42 3.40 -38.19
N THR A 335 19.08 3.84 -39.39
CA THR A 335 18.02 4.80 -39.71
C THR A 335 16.64 4.24 -39.35
N GLY A 336 16.02 4.78 -38.30
CA GLY A 336 14.60 4.57 -37.99
C GLY A 336 14.35 4.58 -36.49
N LYS A 337 13.22 5.15 -36.06
CA LYS A 337 12.70 4.96 -34.70
C LYS A 337 12.41 3.47 -34.48
N GLU A 338 13.43 2.67 -34.16
CA GLU A 338 13.20 1.36 -33.55
C GLU A 338 12.58 1.63 -32.19
N ALA A 339 11.29 1.31 -32.06
CA ALA A 339 10.60 1.40 -30.78
C ALA A 339 11.34 0.52 -29.77
N LEU A 340 11.67 1.10 -28.61
CA LEU A 340 12.22 0.36 -27.46
C LEU A 340 11.45 -0.96 -27.31
N LYS A 341 12.20 -2.07 -27.26
CA LYS A 341 11.61 -3.41 -27.22
C LYS A 341 10.76 -3.55 -25.96
N SER A 342 9.44 -3.54 -26.13
CA SER A 342 8.50 -3.87 -25.06
C SER A 342 8.83 -5.25 -24.49
N MET A 343 8.95 -5.31 -23.16
CA MET A 343 9.13 -6.54 -22.39
C MET A 343 7.80 -7.06 -21.84
N THR A 344 6.67 -6.43 -22.21
CA THR A 344 5.34 -6.76 -21.68
C THR A 344 4.98 -8.23 -21.91
N GLN A 345 5.26 -8.78 -23.10
CA GLN A 345 4.99 -10.20 -23.39
C GLN A 345 5.88 -11.14 -22.57
N ASP A 346 7.18 -10.84 -22.44
CA ASP A 346 8.11 -11.62 -21.62
C ASP A 346 7.66 -11.64 -20.14
N GLU A 347 7.14 -10.52 -19.65
CA GLU A 347 6.58 -10.43 -18.30
C GLU A 347 5.25 -11.19 -18.16
N LEU A 348 4.39 -11.19 -19.19
CA LEU A 348 3.18 -12.00 -19.20
C LEU A 348 3.51 -13.49 -19.13
N ASP A 349 4.51 -13.94 -19.88
CA ASP A 349 5.01 -15.32 -19.85
C ASP A 349 5.63 -15.65 -18.48
N TYR A 350 6.33 -14.69 -17.87
CA TYR A 350 6.84 -14.84 -16.50
C TYR A 350 5.72 -15.06 -15.49
N THR A 351 4.58 -14.37 -15.59
CA THR A 351 3.43 -14.64 -14.70
C THR A 351 2.92 -16.07 -14.85
N MET A 352 2.88 -16.60 -16.08
CA MET A 352 2.45 -17.97 -16.35
C MET A 352 3.39 -18.98 -15.70
N LYS A 353 4.71 -18.75 -15.79
CA LYS A 353 5.71 -19.56 -15.08
C LYS A 353 5.49 -19.55 -13.56
N MET A 354 5.22 -18.38 -12.98
CA MET A 354 5.01 -18.23 -11.53
C MET A 354 3.72 -18.91 -11.06
N ILE A 355 2.64 -18.81 -11.86
CA ILE A 355 1.37 -19.52 -11.63
C ILE A 355 1.58 -21.04 -11.71
N GLY A 356 2.29 -21.52 -12.74
CA GLY A 356 2.57 -22.95 -12.90
C GLY A 356 3.42 -23.54 -11.75
N THR A 357 4.18 -22.71 -11.04
CA THR A 357 4.94 -23.13 -9.85
C THR A 357 4.06 -23.17 -8.59
N ASN A 358 3.10 -22.25 -8.48
CA ASN A 358 2.18 -22.17 -7.35
C ASN A 358 0.87 -21.49 -7.77
N LEU A 359 -0.21 -22.27 -7.89
CA LEU A 359 -1.53 -21.77 -8.27
C LEU A 359 -2.08 -20.74 -7.28
N SER A 360 -1.69 -20.81 -6.00
CA SER A 360 -2.07 -19.86 -4.95
C SER A 360 -1.27 -18.56 -4.94
N ASN A 361 -0.48 -18.31 -5.99
CA ASN A 361 0.27 -17.07 -6.12
C ASN A 361 -0.62 -15.92 -6.60
N PHE A 362 -1.38 -15.33 -5.67
CA PHE A 362 -2.21 -14.14 -5.92
C PHE A 362 -1.44 -12.99 -6.60
N SER A 363 -0.17 -12.79 -6.24
CA SER A 363 0.65 -11.72 -6.83
C SER A 363 0.92 -11.96 -8.33
N ALA A 364 1.08 -13.21 -8.75
CA ALA A 364 1.24 -13.55 -10.16
C ALA A 364 -0.07 -13.34 -10.95
N TRP A 365 -1.22 -13.78 -10.41
CA TRP A 365 -2.54 -13.53 -11.00
C TRP A 365 -2.85 -12.04 -11.14
N HIS A 366 -2.57 -11.25 -10.09
CA HIS A 366 -2.74 -9.80 -10.12
C HIS A 366 -1.82 -9.13 -11.16
N ASN A 367 -0.56 -9.57 -11.27
CA ASN A 367 0.33 -8.99 -12.27
C ASN A 367 -0.12 -9.39 -13.69
N ARG A 368 -0.63 -10.61 -13.86
CA ARG A 368 -1.16 -11.13 -15.12
C ARG A 368 -2.35 -10.32 -15.62
N SER A 369 -3.33 -10.00 -14.75
CA SER A 369 -4.50 -9.21 -15.14
C SER A 369 -4.11 -7.84 -15.71
N ARG A 370 -3.10 -7.20 -15.14
CA ARG A 370 -2.59 -5.91 -15.62
C ARG A 370 -1.82 -6.03 -16.94
N LEU A 371 -0.98 -7.06 -17.07
CA LEU A 371 -0.13 -7.25 -18.25
C LEU A 371 -0.95 -7.60 -19.50
N ILE A 372 -2.02 -8.39 -19.36
CA ILE A 372 -2.90 -8.74 -20.49
C ILE A 372 -3.47 -7.48 -21.15
N LEU A 373 -3.95 -6.52 -20.35
CA LEU A 373 -4.46 -5.25 -20.89
C LEU A 373 -3.37 -4.52 -21.68
N LYS A 374 -2.16 -4.41 -21.12
CA LYS A 374 -1.01 -3.78 -21.79
C LYS A 374 -0.65 -4.49 -23.10
N VAL A 375 -0.63 -5.84 -23.15
CA VAL A 375 -0.38 -6.60 -24.39
C VAL A 375 -1.45 -6.35 -25.46
N LEU A 376 -2.73 -6.35 -25.05
CA LEU A 376 -3.83 -6.11 -25.98
C LEU A 376 -3.79 -4.70 -26.56
N ASP A 377 -3.45 -3.71 -25.74
CA ASP A 377 -3.34 -2.31 -26.16
C ASP A 377 -2.11 -2.07 -27.05
N GLU A 378 -0.93 -2.58 -26.68
CA GLU A 378 0.30 -2.48 -27.47
C GLU A 378 0.16 -3.13 -28.85
N SER A 379 -0.59 -4.24 -28.93
CA SER A 379 -0.82 -4.96 -30.19
C SER A 379 -2.04 -4.46 -30.98
N ALA A 380 -2.67 -3.36 -30.55
CA ALA A 380 -3.90 -2.82 -31.13
C ALA A 380 -4.95 -3.91 -31.42
N ALA A 381 -5.15 -4.80 -30.45
CA ALA A 381 -6.00 -5.98 -30.59
C ALA A 381 -7.45 -5.59 -30.91
N ASP A 382 -8.00 -6.19 -31.97
CA ASP A 382 -9.41 -6.12 -32.32
C ASP A 382 -10.28 -6.93 -31.34
N ASP A 383 -11.60 -6.78 -31.48
CA ASP A 383 -12.57 -7.42 -30.60
C ASP A 383 -12.52 -8.95 -30.68
N GLU A 384 -12.19 -9.53 -31.84
CA GLU A 384 -12.06 -10.98 -32.01
C GLU A 384 -10.86 -11.51 -31.21
N LYS A 385 -9.69 -10.86 -31.33
CA LYS A 385 -8.49 -11.22 -30.58
C LYS A 385 -8.69 -11.03 -29.07
N ARG A 386 -9.39 -9.97 -28.66
CA ARG A 386 -9.73 -9.70 -27.26
C ARG A 386 -10.66 -10.79 -26.70
N LYS A 387 -11.70 -11.15 -27.43
CA LYS A 387 -12.62 -12.24 -27.07
C LYS A 387 -11.88 -13.58 -26.94
N LYS A 388 -11.05 -13.92 -27.93
CA LYS A 388 -10.21 -15.13 -27.88
C LYS A 388 -9.24 -15.14 -26.68
N THR A 389 -8.74 -13.97 -26.28
CA THR A 389 -7.87 -13.85 -25.09
C THR A 389 -8.65 -14.14 -23.81
N LEU A 390 -9.88 -13.62 -23.70
CA LEU A 390 -10.79 -13.96 -22.60
C LEU A 390 -11.06 -15.47 -22.55
N ASP A 391 -11.37 -16.10 -23.68
CA ASP A 391 -11.63 -17.56 -23.75
C ASP A 391 -10.42 -18.38 -23.24
N ASN A 392 -9.21 -17.97 -23.62
CA ASN A 392 -7.98 -18.62 -23.17
C ASN A 392 -7.75 -18.45 -21.66
N GLU A 393 -8.04 -17.28 -21.10
CA GLU A 393 -7.89 -17.03 -19.66
C GLU A 393 -8.98 -17.72 -18.83
N LEU A 394 -10.22 -17.82 -19.33
CA LEU A 394 -11.26 -18.64 -18.72
C LEU A 394 -10.87 -20.12 -18.73
N SER A 395 -10.36 -20.63 -19.85
CA SER A 395 -9.82 -22.00 -19.94
C SER A 395 -8.62 -22.24 -19.01
N LEU A 396 -7.82 -21.21 -18.73
CA LEU A 396 -6.73 -21.29 -17.77
C LEU A 396 -7.27 -21.36 -16.34
N ILE A 397 -8.21 -20.50 -15.97
CA ILE A 397 -8.70 -20.43 -14.60
C ILE A 397 -9.60 -21.61 -14.25
N HIS A 398 -10.37 -22.17 -15.20
CA HIS A 398 -11.11 -23.43 -15.00
C HIS A 398 -10.19 -24.59 -14.64
N ARG A 399 -9.00 -24.68 -15.27
CA ARG A 399 -7.99 -25.69 -14.90
C ARG A 399 -7.42 -25.45 -13.50
N ALA A 400 -7.36 -24.20 -13.05
CA ALA A 400 -6.89 -23.85 -11.72
C ALA A 400 -7.95 -24.12 -10.64
N LEU A 401 -9.25 -24.04 -10.98
CA LEU A 401 -10.38 -24.32 -10.08
C LEU A 401 -10.50 -25.78 -9.60
N ILE A 402 -9.54 -26.65 -9.94
CA ILE A 402 -9.34 -27.95 -9.27
C ILE A 402 -9.16 -27.81 -7.75
N ASP A 403 -8.67 -26.66 -7.27
CA ASP A 403 -8.71 -26.28 -5.86
C ASP A 403 -9.68 -25.09 -5.65
N PRO A 404 -10.97 -25.36 -5.45
CA PRO A 404 -11.96 -24.30 -5.28
C PRO A 404 -11.85 -23.62 -3.90
N TYR A 405 -11.00 -24.07 -2.98
CA TYR A 405 -10.83 -23.40 -1.69
C TYR A 405 -9.84 -22.23 -1.76
N ASP A 406 -9.06 -22.15 -2.83
CA ASP A 406 -8.12 -21.06 -3.04
C ASP A 406 -8.83 -19.77 -3.50
N GLN A 407 -8.92 -18.82 -2.57
CA GLN A 407 -9.52 -17.52 -2.83
C GLN A 407 -8.88 -16.76 -3.99
N SER A 408 -7.59 -16.98 -4.26
CA SER A 408 -6.82 -16.23 -5.27
C SER A 408 -7.38 -16.48 -6.68
N ILE A 409 -7.79 -17.72 -6.91
CA ILE A 409 -8.34 -18.21 -8.17
C ILE A 409 -9.71 -17.56 -8.42
N TRP A 410 -10.56 -17.51 -7.40
CA TRP A 410 -11.86 -16.84 -7.47
C TRP A 410 -11.77 -15.33 -7.67
N PHE A 411 -10.79 -14.66 -7.05
CA PHE A 411 -10.58 -13.23 -7.30
C PHE A 411 -10.14 -12.95 -8.74
N TYR A 412 -9.31 -13.82 -9.33
CA TYR A 412 -8.94 -13.69 -10.73
C TYR A 412 -10.13 -14.02 -11.66
N HIS A 413 -10.89 -15.08 -11.35
CA HIS A 413 -12.11 -15.43 -12.07
C HIS A 413 -13.13 -14.28 -12.07
N GLN A 414 -13.40 -13.69 -10.89
CA GLN A 414 -14.26 -12.50 -10.77
C GLN A 414 -13.75 -11.33 -11.61
N TYR A 415 -12.43 -11.09 -11.64
CA TYR A 415 -11.84 -10.07 -12.49
C TYR A 415 -12.09 -10.34 -13.99
N LEU A 416 -11.97 -11.59 -14.45
CA LEU A 416 -12.30 -11.96 -15.83
C LEU A 416 -13.78 -11.67 -16.11
N MET A 417 -14.66 -12.01 -15.18
CA MET A 417 -16.11 -11.83 -15.33
C MET A 417 -16.57 -10.38 -15.28
N CYS A 418 -15.72 -9.42 -14.88
CA CYS A 418 -16.02 -8.00 -15.05
C CYS A 418 -16.25 -7.59 -16.52
N VAL A 419 -15.79 -8.38 -17.50
CA VAL A 419 -16.14 -8.19 -18.93
C VAL A 419 -17.64 -8.26 -19.18
N CYS A 420 -18.40 -8.93 -18.31
CA CYS A 420 -19.86 -9.07 -18.42
C CYS A 420 -20.59 -7.89 -17.79
N ASP A 421 -19.98 -7.16 -16.86
CA ASP A 421 -20.55 -5.96 -16.26
C ASP A 421 -20.50 -4.79 -17.23
N ILE A 422 -21.67 -4.24 -17.57
CA ILE A 422 -21.81 -3.14 -18.53
C ILE A 422 -21.07 -1.89 -18.01
N GLU A 423 -21.12 -1.63 -16.71
CA GLU A 423 -20.53 -0.43 -16.10
C GLU A 423 -19.00 -0.51 -16.07
N LEU A 424 -18.46 -1.71 -15.88
CA LEU A 424 -17.02 -1.94 -15.74
C LEU A 424 -16.34 -2.32 -17.06
N SER A 425 -17.09 -2.84 -18.04
CA SER A 425 -16.52 -3.47 -19.23
C SER A 425 -15.56 -2.61 -20.04
N SER A 426 -15.74 -1.28 -20.06
CA SER A 426 -14.86 -0.35 -20.76
C SER A 426 -13.39 -0.41 -20.32
N GLN A 427 -13.12 -0.93 -19.11
CA GLN A 427 -11.77 -1.04 -18.52
C GLN A 427 -11.24 -2.49 -18.51
N THR A 428 -11.91 -3.40 -19.22
CA THR A 428 -11.60 -4.83 -19.21
C THR A 428 -10.95 -5.30 -20.51
N MET A 429 -10.55 -6.57 -20.57
CA MET A 429 -9.87 -7.12 -21.75
C MET A 429 -10.76 -7.20 -22.99
N ALA A 430 -12.09 -7.31 -22.82
CA ALA A 430 -13.07 -7.43 -23.88
C ALA A 430 -14.21 -6.39 -23.72
N PRO A 431 -13.96 -5.10 -24.01
CA PRO A 431 -14.90 -4.02 -23.70
C PRO A 431 -16.16 -4.03 -24.57
N ASN A 432 -16.07 -4.53 -25.80
CA ASN A 432 -17.13 -4.43 -26.81
C ASN A 432 -18.00 -5.70 -26.95
N LEU A 433 -18.02 -6.59 -25.94
CA LEU A 433 -18.90 -7.76 -25.96
C LEU A 433 -20.37 -7.36 -26.08
N THR A 434 -21.11 -8.02 -26.97
CA THR A 434 -22.55 -7.81 -27.12
C THR A 434 -23.30 -8.30 -25.88
N THR A 435 -24.52 -7.80 -25.66
CA THR A 435 -25.43 -8.32 -24.62
C THR A 435 -25.59 -9.84 -24.71
N LYS A 436 -25.70 -10.37 -25.93
CA LYS A 436 -25.82 -11.81 -26.18
C LYS A 436 -24.55 -12.56 -25.75
N ASP A 437 -23.37 -12.06 -26.12
CA ASP A 437 -22.10 -12.68 -25.71
C ASP A 437 -21.96 -12.70 -24.18
N ARG A 438 -22.29 -11.60 -23.50
CA ARG A 438 -22.19 -11.50 -22.04
C ARG A 438 -23.10 -12.51 -21.34
N LEU A 439 -24.36 -12.61 -21.78
CA LEU A 439 -25.30 -13.59 -21.24
C LEU A 439 -24.83 -15.02 -21.49
N GLN A 440 -24.26 -15.29 -22.67
CA GLN A 440 -23.71 -16.60 -23.00
C GLN A 440 -22.53 -16.97 -22.09
N TYR A 441 -21.59 -16.06 -21.85
CA TYR A 441 -20.49 -16.31 -20.89
C TYR A 441 -21.03 -16.55 -19.49
N LEU A 442 -21.98 -15.75 -19.01
CA LEU A 442 -22.55 -15.92 -17.67
C LEU A 442 -23.27 -17.26 -17.52
N GLU A 443 -24.04 -17.68 -18.54
CA GLU A 443 -24.73 -18.98 -18.54
C GLU A 443 -23.72 -20.14 -18.46
N GLN A 444 -22.68 -20.12 -19.30
CA GLN A 444 -21.63 -21.13 -19.32
C GLN A 444 -20.85 -21.19 -18.00
N GLU A 445 -20.52 -20.03 -17.41
CA GLU A 445 -19.81 -19.99 -16.13
C GLU A 445 -20.68 -20.43 -14.97
N ILE A 446 -21.98 -20.10 -14.96
CA ILE A 446 -22.91 -20.59 -13.95
C ILE A 446 -22.99 -22.13 -14.02
N GLU A 447 -23.18 -22.71 -15.21
CA GLU A 447 -23.22 -24.16 -15.41
C GLU A 447 -21.93 -24.83 -14.91
N ALA A 448 -20.77 -24.33 -15.33
CA ALA A 448 -19.47 -24.87 -14.90
C ALA A 448 -19.25 -24.79 -13.39
N ILE A 449 -19.76 -23.74 -12.72
CA ILE A 449 -19.63 -23.59 -11.26
C ILE A 449 -20.64 -24.47 -10.52
N GLU A 450 -21.81 -24.74 -11.11
CA GLU A 450 -22.75 -25.72 -10.56
C GLU A 450 -22.17 -27.13 -10.58
N ASP A 451 -21.45 -27.51 -11.63
CA ASP A 451 -20.72 -28.79 -11.67
C ASP A 451 -19.70 -28.87 -10.52
N ILE A 452 -18.95 -27.79 -10.26
CA ILE A 452 -18.01 -27.70 -9.12
C ILE A 452 -18.75 -27.82 -7.78
N LEU A 453 -19.96 -27.27 -7.69
CA LEU A 453 -20.76 -27.29 -6.46
C LEU A 453 -21.17 -28.70 -6.03
N GLU A 454 -21.39 -29.62 -6.98
CA GLU A 454 -21.77 -31.01 -6.69
C GLU A 454 -20.77 -31.67 -5.72
N ASP A 455 -19.48 -31.43 -5.94
CA ASP A 455 -18.38 -32.02 -5.15
C ASP A 455 -17.91 -31.11 -4.00
N THR A 456 -18.27 -29.83 -3.98
CA THR A 456 -17.69 -28.83 -3.05
C THR A 456 -18.72 -27.92 -2.36
N ASN A 457 -19.82 -28.51 -1.89
CA ASN A 457 -20.89 -27.83 -1.16
C ASN A 457 -20.48 -27.20 0.20
N ASP A 458 -19.25 -27.39 0.66
CA ASP A 458 -18.67 -26.71 1.82
C ASP A 458 -17.77 -25.52 1.44
N CYS A 459 -17.58 -25.26 0.14
CA CYS A 459 -16.81 -24.13 -0.35
C CYS A 459 -17.69 -22.89 -0.58
N LYS A 460 -17.53 -21.88 0.28
CA LYS A 460 -18.30 -20.63 0.17
C LYS A 460 -18.11 -19.87 -1.14
N TRP A 461 -16.95 -20.01 -1.79
CA TRP A 461 -16.60 -19.22 -2.98
C TRP A 461 -17.44 -19.60 -4.18
N VAL A 462 -17.79 -20.89 -4.30
CA VAL A 462 -18.69 -21.43 -5.33
C VAL A 462 -20.06 -20.76 -5.22
N TYR A 463 -20.67 -20.75 -4.04
CA TYR A 463 -21.94 -20.05 -3.79
C TYR A 463 -21.84 -18.55 -4.07
N GLN A 464 -20.77 -17.90 -3.62
CA GLN A 464 -20.58 -16.47 -3.88
C GLN A 464 -20.52 -16.17 -5.38
N ALA A 465 -19.82 -16.99 -6.17
CA ALA A 465 -19.70 -16.83 -7.61
C ALA A 465 -21.06 -17.04 -8.32
N LEU A 466 -21.80 -18.11 -7.97
CA LEU A 466 -23.14 -18.38 -8.51
C LEU A 466 -24.11 -17.22 -8.27
N ILE A 467 -24.13 -16.69 -7.03
CA ILE A 467 -24.94 -15.51 -6.68
C ILE A 467 -24.51 -14.32 -7.54
N THR A 468 -23.21 -14.00 -7.59
CA THR A 468 -22.70 -12.85 -8.34
C THR A 468 -23.04 -12.91 -9.84
N TYR A 469 -22.85 -14.06 -10.49
CA TYR A 469 -23.07 -14.17 -11.94
C TYR A 469 -24.55 -14.24 -12.30
N THR A 470 -25.38 -14.84 -11.45
CA THR A 470 -26.84 -14.82 -11.64
C THR A 470 -27.39 -13.40 -11.50
N LEU A 471 -26.90 -12.63 -10.51
CA LEU A 471 -27.24 -11.22 -10.37
C LEU A 471 -26.79 -10.39 -11.57
N LEU A 472 -25.58 -10.65 -12.09
CA LEU A 472 -25.07 -9.94 -13.26
C LEU A 472 -25.90 -10.23 -14.51
N ALA A 473 -26.34 -11.49 -14.71
CA ALA A 473 -27.24 -11.86 -15.79
C ALA A 473 -28.61 -11.16 -15.66
N ALA A 474 -29.16 -11.13 -14.44
CA ALA A 474 -30.42 -10.43 -14.17
C ALA A 474 -30.31 -8.92 -14.40
N LYS A 475 -29.18 -8.30 -14.04
CA LYS A 475 -28.89 -6.88 -14.31
C LYS A 475 -28.90 -6.59 -15.82
N ILE A 476 -28.25 -7.44 -16.61
CA ILE A 476 -28.23 -7.31 -18.08
C ILE A 476 -29.65 -7.45 -18.67
N ASN A 477 -30.43 -8.42 -18.17
CA ASN A 477 -31.81 -8.64 -18.58
C ASN A 477 -32.79 -7.59 -18.02
N LYS A 478 -32.36 -6.77 -17.05
CA LYS A 478 -33.20 -5.84 -16.28
C LYS A 478 -34.40 -6.52 -15.63
N HIS A 479 -34.27 -7.80 -15.31
CA HIS A 479 -35.31 -8.63 -14.76
C HIS A 479 -34.68 -9.79 -13.99
N VAL A 480 -35.21 -10.05 -12.80
CA VAL A 480 -34.92 -11.25 -12.01
C VAL A 480 -36.19 -12.10 -12.08
N ASP A 481 -36.09 -13.31 -12.62
CA ASP A 481 -37.22 -14.25 -12.63
C ASP A 481 -37.34 -15.02 -11.31
N ASP A 482 -38.49 -15.65 -11.09
CA ASP A 482 -38.79 -16.39 -9.85
C ASP A 482 -37.79 -17.54 -9.59
N VAL A 483 -37.28 -18.16 -10.67
CA VAL A 483 -36.32 -19.27 -10.58
C VAL A 483 -34.96 -18.75 -10.12
N GLN A 484 -34.49 -17.65 -10.70
CA GLN A 484 -33.26 -16.97 -10.30
C GLN A 484 -33.36 -16.51 -8.83
N GLN A 485 -34.48 -15.90 -8.45
CA GLN A 485 -34.69 -15.43 -7.08
C GLN A 485 -34.65 -16.60 -6.07
N GLN A 486 -35.28 -17.74 -6.41
CA GLN A 486 -35.26 -18.94 -5.58
C GLN A 486 -33.84 -19.54 -5.46
N ARG A 487 -33.11 -19.63 -6.58
CA ARG A 487 -31.72 -20.12 -6.60
C ARG A 487 -30.81 -19.25 -5.74
N ILE A 488 -30.84 -17.93 -5.94
CA ILE A 488 -30.03 -16.97 -5.16
C ILE A 488 -30.35 -17.08 -3.67
N SER A 489 -31.63 -17.16 -3.29
CA SER A 489 -32.03 -17.29 -1.88
C SER A 489 -31.49 -18.58 -1.24
N THR A 490 -31.48 -19.68 -2.00
CA THR A 490 -30.94 -20.97 -1.56
C THR A 490 -29.42 -20.87 -1.34
N TRP A 491 -28.69 -20.39 -2.34
CA TRP A 491 -27.23 -20.22 -2.23
C TRP A 491 -26.83 -19.21 -1.15
N LEU A 492 -27.60 -18.14 -0.96
CA LEU A 492 -27.34 -17.14 0.07
C LEU A 492 -27.46 -17.75 1.47
N SER A 493 -28.42 -18.65 1.67
CA SER A 493 -28.55 -19.36 2.95
C SER A 493 -27.32 -20.22 3.24
N GLU A 494 -26.78 -20.91 2.23
CA GLU A 494 -25.55 -21.70 2.38
C GLU A 494 -24.30 -20.84 2.61
N VAL A 495 -24.11 -19.75 1.87
CA VAL A 495 -22.93 -18.88 2.08
C VAL A 495 -22.96 -18.21 3.46
N MET A 496 -24.15 -17.88 3.99
CA MET A 496 -24.31 -17.38 5.36
C MET A 496 -23.92 -18.41 6.42
N ARG A 497 -24.21 -19.70 6.18
CA ARG A 497 -23.79 -20.80 7.04
C ARG A 497 -22.28 -20.99 7.00
N LEU A 498 -21.67 -20.88 5.81
CA LEU A 498 -20.24 -21.12 5.59
C LEU A 498 -19.33 -19.93 5.95
N ASP A 499 -19.84 -18.69 5.94
CA ASP A 499 -19.06 -17.47 6.18
C ASP A 499 -19.65 -16.57 7.29
N PRO A 500 -19.77 -17.07 8.54
CA PRO A 500 -20.41 -16.34 9.63
C PRO A 500 -19.67 -15.02 9.98
N LEU A 501 -18.37 -14.93 9.69
CA LEU A 501 -17.57 -13.72 9.90
C LEU A 501 -18.01 -12.54 9.02
N ARG A 502 -18.71 -12.80 7.91
CA ARG A 502 -19.22 -11.77 6.98
C ARG A 502 -20.74 -11.70 6.97
N LYS A 503 -21.41 -12.20 8.01
CA LYS A 503 -22.87 -12.21 8.12
C LYS A 503 -23.53 -10.88 7.73
N GLY A 504 -23.01 -9.74 8.21
CA GLY A 504 -23.56 -8.42 7.86
C GLY A 504 -23.61 -8.14 6.36
N ARG A 505 -22.57 -8.53 5.59
CA ARG A 505 -22.55 -8.41 4.12
C ARG A 505 -23.68 -9.23 3.47
N TRP A 506 -23.93 -10.42 4.00
CA TRP A 506 -24.94 -11.32 3.44
C TRP A 506 -26.36 -10.91 3.83
N ASP A 507 -26.54 -10.39 5.04
CA ASP A 507 -27.80 -9.77 5.48
C ASP A 507 -28.14 -8.56 4.59
N ASP A 508 -27.18 -7.68 4.30
CA ASP A 508 -27.37 -6.54 3.39
C ASP A 508 -27.81 -6.99 1.98
N LEU A 509 -27.20 -8.06 1.45
CA LEU A 509 -27.58 -8.65 0.17
C LEU A 509 -28.98 -9.30 0.21
N LYS A 510 -29.34 -9.92 1.33
CA LYS A 510 -30.67 -10.49 1.54
C LYS A 510 -31.74 -9.41 1.53
N GLU A 511 -31.46 -8.27 2.15
CA GLU A 511 -32.36 -7.11 2.15
C GLU A 511 -32.52 -6.52 0.75
N SER A 512 -31.44 -6.42 -0.04
CA SER A 512 -31.54 -5.91 -1.42
C SER A 512 -32.38 -6.81 -2.32
N LEU A 513 -32.35 -8.13 -2.12
CA LEU A 513 -33.18 -9.13 -2.83
C LEU A 513 -34.68 -9.01 -2.56
N ALA A 514 -35.10 -8.38 -1.46
CA ALA A 514 -36.50 -8.11 -1.19
C ALA A 514 -37.08 -6.97 -2.05
N THR A 515 -36.22 -6.23 -2.74
CA THR A 515 -36.57 -5.07 -3.57
C THR A 515 -35.91 -5.19 -4.95
N PRO A 516 -36.57 -5.81 -5.94
CA PRO A 516 -35.96 -6.12 -7.25
C PRO A 516 -35.33 -4.91 -7.96
N ASP A 517 -35.95 -3.72 -7.86
CA ASP A 517 -35.42 -2.47 -8.43
C ASP A 517 -34.12 -1.99 -7.74
N ALA A 518 -33.96 -2.27 -6.44
CA ALA A 518 -32.74 -1.95 -5.70
C ALA A 518 -31.60 -2.93 -6.01
N LEU A 519 -31.94 -4.16 -6.39
CA LEU A 519 -30.98 -5.20 -6.76
C LEU A 519 -30.29 -4.90 -8.09
N ILE A 520 -31.06 -4.49 -9.10
CA ILE A 520 -30.57 -4.15 -10.45
C ILE A 520 -29.75 -2.84 -10.45
N SER A 521 -29.98 -1.96 -9.47
CA SER A 521 -29.34 -0.64 -9.39
C SER A 521 -28.13 -0.56 -8.44
N LYS A 522 -27.97 -1.50 -7.48
CA LYS A 522 -26.87 -1.48 -6.49
C LYS A 522 -25.74 -2.48 -6.75
N HIS A 523 -26.02 -3.54 -7.50
CA HIS A 523 -25.09 -4.62 -7.83
C HIS A 523 -24.93 -4.67 -9.35
#